data_AF-L0RA95-F1
#
_entry.id   AF-L0RA95-F1
#
_cell.length_a   1.000
_cell.length_b   1.000
_cell.length_c   1.000
_cell.angle_alpha   90.00
_cell.angle_beta   90.00
_cell.angle_gamma   90.00
#
_symmetry.space_group_name_H-M   'P 1'
#
loop_
_entity.id
_entity.type
_entity.pdbx_description
1 polymer ?
#
loop_
_entity_poly.entity_id
_entity_poly.type
_entity_poly.pdbx_seq_one_letter_code
_entity_poly.pdbx_strand_id
1 'polypeptide(L)'
;MILGFFTSCGDFPDLDGKRAMSPEELIKILGDEAAERVMYYWGGTRVSVPDMDDLRKVRLRERIRQAFIQGATPAQVAERFGVSVRTAQRMRVPANYVERETKMI
;
A
#
# COMPACT_ATOMS: atom_id res chain seq x y z
N MET A 1 -5.18 8.09 40.27
CA MET A 1 -3.80 8.15 39.78
C MET A 1 -3.75 7.34 38.49
N ILE A 2 -3.87 8.01 37.34
CA ILE A 2 -3.73 7.37 36.01
C ILE A 2 -2.45 7.95 35.42
N LEU A 3 -1.46 7.10 35.19
CA LEU A 3 -0.14 7.46 34.69
C LEU A 3 -0.26 7.95 33.25
N GLY A 4 0.05 9.23 33.03
CA GLY A 4 0.19 9.83 31.71
C GLY A 4 1.45 9.28 31.04
N PHE A 5 1.26 8.54 29.95
CA PHE A 5 2.32 8.28 28.99
C PHE A 5 2.48 9.52 28.11
N PHE A 6 3.48 10.34 28.42
CA PHE A 6 4.06 11.27 27.45
C PHE A 6 4.97 10.45 26.54
N THR A 7 4.49 10.06 25.36
CA THR A 7 5.39 9.74 24.27
C THR A 7 5.81 11.05 23.61
N SER A 8 7.11 11.31 23.69
CA SER A 8 7.81 12.43 23.07
C SER A 8 7.33 12.67 21.65
N CYS A 9 6.89 13.90 21.40
CA CYS A 9 6.72 14.49 20.08
C CYS A 9 8.08 14.40 19.38
N GLY A 10 8.23 13.41 18.50
CA GLY A 10 9.36 13.34 17.59
C GLY A 10 9.12 14.37 16.50
N ASP A 11 9.93 15.41 16.46
CA ASP A 11 10.06 16.31 15.32
C ASP A 11 10.35 15.46 14.08
N PHE A 12 9.33 15.22 13.26
CA PHE A 12 9.51 14.64 11.95
C PHE A 12 9.98 15.78 11.03
N PRO A 13 11.26 15.82 10.61
CA PRO A 13 11.72 16.88 9.74
C PRO A 13 10.91 16.84 8.44
N ASP A 14 10.53 18.03 7.99
CA ASP A 14 9.81 18.29 6.76
C ASP A 14 10.69 17.83 5.59
N LEU A 15 10.42 16.64 5.07
CA LEU A 15 11.17 16.05 3.97
C LEU A 15 10.53 16.50 2.66
N ASP A 16 11.27 17.34 1.94
CA ASP A 16 11.18 17.51 0.49
C ASP A 16 9.83 18.05 -0.02
N GLY A 17 9.26 19.07 0.64
CA GLY A 17 8.11 19.82 0.12
C GLY A 17 6.79 19.02 0.08
N LYS A 18 6.73 17.86 0.75
CA LYS A 18 5.49 17.11 0.97
C LYS A 18 4.96 17.47 2.36
N ARG A 19 3.80 18.11 2.40
CA ARG A 19 3.13 18.56 3.64
C ARG A 19 3.12 17.43 4.67
N ALA A 20 3.75 17.64 5.81
CA ALA A 20 3.49 16.85 7.01
C ALA A 20 1.97 16.89 7.28
N MET A 21 1.31 15.73 7.16
CA MET A 21 -0.13 15.62 7.39
C MET A 21 -0.38 15.47 8.88
N SER A 22 -1.15 16.37 9.47
CA SER A 22 -1.49 16.28 10.89
C SER A 22 -2.54 15.18 11.15
N PRO A 23 -2.64 14.65 12.39
CA PRO A 23 -3.69 13.71 12.77
C PRO A 23 -5.10 14.22 12.44
N GLU A 24 -5.35 15.52 12.65
CA GLU A 24 -6.64 16.16 12.37
C GLU A 24 -6.96 16.19 10.87
N GLU A 25 -5.96 16.46 10.02
CA GLU A 25 -6.13 16.40 8.56
C GLU A 25 -6.37 14.98 8.07
N LEU A 26 -5.68 13.99 8.66
CA LEU A 26 -5.88 12.58 8.34
C LEU A 26 -7.30 12.12 8.69
N ILE A 27 -7.79 12.49 9.88
CA ILE A 27 -9.17 12.24 10.32
C ILE A 27 -10.16 12.88 9.34
N LYS A 28 -9.92 14.13 8.93
CA LYS A 28 -10.81 14.82 7.98
C LYS A 28 -10.91 14.12 6.63
N ILE A 29 -9.83 13.49 6.15
CA ILE A 29 -9.78 12.83 4.85
C ILE A 29 -10.37 11.41 4.89
N LEU A 30 -10.02 10.63 5.92
CA LEU A 30 -10.41 9.22 6.02
C LEU A 30 -11.69 8.98 6.82
N GLY A 31 -12.05 9.91 7.70
CA GLY A 31 -13.02 9.72 8.78
C GLY A 31 -12.37 9.18 10.06
N ASP A 32 -13.03 9.40 11.19
CA ASP A 32 -12.52 9.05 12.53
C ASP A 32 -12.11 7.58 12.63
N GLU A 33 -13.01 6.64 12.32
CA GLU A 33 -12.73 5.21 12.49
C GLU A 33 -11.57 4.71 11.61
N ALA A 34 -11.44 5.24 10.39
CA ALA A 34 -10.39 4.81 9.47
C ALA A 34 -9.03 5.39 9.89
N ALA A 35 -9.01 6.64 10.34
CA ALA A 35 -7.81 7.27 10.90
C ALA A 35 -7.35 6.56 12.18
N GLU A 36 -8.26 6.22 13.10
CA GLU A 36 -7.95 5.45 14.30
C GLU A 36 -7.32 4.10 13.97
N ARG A 37 -7.90 3.35 13.02
CA ARG A 37 -7.33 2.06 12.59
C ARG A 37 -5.94 2.25 11.99
N VAL A 38 -5.73 3.28 11.18
CA VAL A 38 -4.42 3.56 10.60
C VAL A 38 -3.39 3.87 11.69
N MET A 39 -3.75 4.72 12.67
CA MET A 39 -2.88 5.04 13.79
C MET A 39 -2.63 3.84 14.71
N TYR A 40 -3.62 2.96 14.89
CA TYR A 40 -3.47 1.74 15.68
C TYR A 40 -2.46 0.77 15.08
N TYR A 41 -2.54 0.52 13.77
CA TYR A 41 -1.66 -0.45 13.11
C TYR A 41 -0.28 0.08 12.77
N TRP A 42 -0.17 1.37 12.45
CA TRP A 42 1.07 1.97 11.93
C TRP A 42 1.62 3.13 12.76
N GLY A 43 0.99 3.44 13.91
CA GLY A 43 1.46 4.48 14.83
C GLY A 43 2.92 4.26 15.25
N GLY A 44 3.72 5.32 15.21
CA GLY A 44 5.15 5.25 15.51
C GLY A 44 6.02 4.58 14.44
N THR A 45 5.43 4.09 13.34
CA THR A 45 6.16 3.47 12.22
C THR A 45 6.07 4.37 10.98
N ARG A 46 7.18 4.52 10.27
CA ARG A 46 7.20 5.23 9.00
C ARG A 46 6.65 4.32 7.88
N VAL A 47 5.50 4.68 7.33
CA VAL A 47 4.87 3.94 6.22
C VAL A 47 5.10 4.67 4.90
N SER A 48 5.44 3.90 3.86
CA SER A 48 5.48 4.42 2.49
C SER A 48 4.08 4.34 1.87
N VAL A 49 3.51 5.50 1.53
CA VAL A 49 2.25 5.57 0.79
C VAL A 49 2.57 5.58 -0.71
N PRO A 50 2.10 4.57 -1.48
CA PRO A 50 2.37 4.51 -2.92
C PRO A 50 1.70 5.66 -3.66
N ASP A 51 2.28 6.08 -4.77
CA ASP A 51 1.67 7.07 -5.65
C ASP A 51 0.44 6.52 -6.40
N MET A 52 -0.25 7.41 -7.12
CA MET A 52 -1.48 7.04 -7.83
C MET A 52 -1.25 6.03 -8.95
N ASP A 53 -0.07 6.04 -9.59
CA ASP A 53 0.25 5.13 -10.68
C ASP A 53 0.60 3.73 -10.15
N ASP A 54 1.29 3.65 -9.03
CA ASP A 54 1.53 2.42 -8.30
C ASP A 54 0.24 1.83 -7.74
N LEU A 55 -0.66 2.66 -7.20
CA LEU A 55 -1.98 2.21 -6.78
C LEU A 55 -2.78 1.61 -7.94
N ARG A 56 -2.73 2.21 -9.14
CA ARG A 56 -3.36 1.67 -10.35
C ARG A 56 -2.78 0.31 -10.74
N LYS A 57 -1.46 0.16 -10.70
CA LYS A 57 -0.77 -1.12 -10.98
C LYS A 57 -1.19 -2.19 -9.97
N VAL A 58 -1.25 -1.87 -8.68
CA VAL A 58 -1.68 -2.81 -7.63
C VAL A 58 -3.13 -3.23 -7.86
N ARG A 59 -4.04 -2.28 -8.12
CA ARG A 59 -5.46 -2.58 -8.43
C ARG A 59 -5.63 -3.42 -9.70
N LEU A 60 -4.80 -3.21 -10.72
CA LEU A 60 -4.83 -4.03 -11.93
C LEU A 60 -4.38 -5.46 -11.62
N ARG A 61 -3.27 -5.62 -10.88
CA ARG A 61 -2.77 -6.93 -10.46
C ARG A 61 -3.79 -7.69 -9.62
N GLU A 62 -4.48 -7.01 -8.71
CA GLU A 62 -5.52 -7.65 -7.88
C GLU A 62 -6.70 -8.13 -8.74
N ARG A 63 -7.17 -7.31 -9.68
CA ARG A 63 -8.22 -7.73 -10.63
C ARG A 63 -7.80 -8.93 -11.49
N ILE A 64 -6.56 -8.96 -11.94
CA ILE A 64 -5.99 -10.10 -12.67
C ILE A 64 -5.92 -11.35 -11.78
N ARG A 65 -5.50 -11.20 -10.53
CA ARG A 65 -5.46 -12.28 -9.53
C ARG A 65 -6.86 -12.88 -9.32
N GLN A 66 -7.87 -12.03 -9.12
CA GLN A 66 -9.26 -12.47 -8.95
C GLN A 66 -9.79 -13.20 -10.20
N ALA A 67 -9.45 -12.74 -11.41
CA ALA A 67 -9.81 -13.45 -12.63
C ALA A 67 -9.18 -14.86 -12.70
N PHE A 68 -7.92 -15.01 -12.28
CA PHE A 68 -7.30 -16.34 -12.20
C PHE A 68 -7.92 -17.23 -11.13
N ILE A 69 -8.30 -16.68 -9.97
CA ILE A 69 -9.03 -17.42 -8.92
C ILE A 69 -10.37 -17.95 -9.46
N GLN A 70 -11.02 -17.18 -10.32
CA GLN A 70 -12.25 -17.57 -11.02
C GLN A 70 -12.01 -18.55 -12.19
N GLY A 71 -10.78 -18.99 -12.42
CA GLY A 71 -10.44 -19.99 -13.45
C GLY A 71 -10.16 -19.43 -14.84
N ALA A 72 -9.99 -18.10 -15.00
CA ALA A 72 -9.68 -17.51 -16.30
C ALA A 72 -8.34 -18.02 -16.84
N THR A 73 -8.28 -18.29 -18.14
CA THR A 73 -7.03 -18.65 -18.82
C THR A 73 -6.17 -17.41 -19.07
N PRO A 74 -4.84 -17.56 -19.22
CA PRO A 74 -3.97 -16.43 -19.53
C PRO A 74 -4.34 -15.66 -20.80
N ALA A 75 -4.93 -16.34 -21.80
CA ALA A 75 -5.42 -15.71 -23.02
C ALA A 75 -6.63 -14.80 -22.75
N GLN A 76 -7.59 -15.27 -21.95
CA GLN A 76 -8.77 -14.48 -21.56
C GLN A 76 -8.37 -13.28 -20.68
N VAL A 77 -7.39 -13.45 -19.78
CA VAL A 77 -6.86 -12.34 -18.97
C VAL A 77 -6.15 -11.30 -19.85
N ALA A 78 -5.35 -11.76 -20.81
CA ALA A 78 -4.65 -10.88 -21.75
C ALA A 78 -5.63 -10.00 -22.54
N GLU A 79 -6.69 -10.61 -23.09
CA GLU A 79 -7.75 -9.92 -23.82
C GLU A 79 -8.51 -8.94 -22.92
N ARG A 80 -8.97 -9.39 -21.74
CA ARG A 80 -9.83 -8.59 -20.85
C ARG A 80 -9.13 -7.38 -20.25
N PHE A 81 -7.83 -7.49 -19.96
CA PHE A 81 -7.08 -6.46 -19.24
C PHE A 81 -6.06 -5.72 -20.11
N GLY A 82 -6.00 -6.01 -21.41
CA GLY A 82 -5.10 -5.33 -22.35
C GLY A 82 -3.62 -5.59 -22.06
N VAL A 83 -3.27 -6.81 -21.63
CA VAL A 83 -1.88 -7.20 -21.34
C VAL A 83 -1.44 -8.32 -22.27
N SER A 84 -0.13 -8.47 -22.50
CA SER A 84 0.35 -9.60 -23.31
C SER A 84 0.10 -10.94 -22.60
N VAL A 85 -0.08 -12.02 -23.37
CA VAL A 85 -0.24 -13.38 -22.83
C VAL A 85 0.97 -13.78 -21.98
N ARG A 86 2.19 -13.37 -22.37
CA ARG A 86 3.42 -13.58 -21.59
C ARG A 86 3.34 -12.87 -20.23
N THR A 87 2.82 -11.65 -20.20
CA THR A 87 2.63 -10.88 -18.96
C THR A 87 1.59 -11.56 -18.07
N ALA A 88 0.46 -11.98 -18.63
CA ALA A 88 -0.57 -12.71 -17.88
C ALA A 88 -0.04 -14.03 -17.30
N GLN A 89 0.75 -14.78 -18.06
CA GLN A 89 1.44 -16.00 -17.59
C GLN A 89 2.39 -15.71 -16.43
N ARG A 90 3.19 -14.63 -16.51
CA ARG A 90 4.07 -14.20 -15.39
C ARG A 90 3.29 -13.82 -14.15
N MET A 91 2.10 -13.25 -14.28
CA MET A 91 1.24 -12.86 -13.15
C MET A 91 0.50 -14.04 -12.53
N ARG A 92 0.30 -15.14 -13.27
CA ARG A 92 -0.34 -16.37 -12.76
C ARG A 92 0.51 -17.09 -11.72
N VAL A 93 1.83 -17.07 -11.88
CA VAL A 93 2.77 -17.63 -10.89
C VAL A 93 3.18 -16.48 -9.97
N PRO A 94 2.74 -16.45 -8.70
CA PRO A 94 3.21 -15.44 -7.75
C PRO A 94 4.63 -15.79 -7.30
N ALA A 95 5.60 -15.78 -8.22
CA ALA A 95 7.01 -15.93 -7.91
C ALA A 95 7.66 -14.55 -7.87
N ASN A 96 8.21 -14.22 -6.70
CA ASN A 96 9.21 -13.17 -6.44
C ASN A 96 8.70 -11.75 -6.15
N TYR A 97 7.84 -11.57 -5.15
CA TYR A 97 8.06 -10.45 -4.24
C TYR A 97 9.00 -10.95 -3.14
N VAL A 98 10.28 -11.08 -3.47
CA VAL A 98 11.33 -11.21 -2.46
C VAL A 98 11.33 -9.87 -1.75
N GLU A 99 10.96 -9.86 -0.47
CA GLU A 99 11.35 -8.79 0.45
C GLU A 99 12.84 -8.57 0.20
N ARG A 100 13.20 -7.51 -0.53
CA ARG A 100 14.58 -7.08 -0.54
C ARG A 100 14.83 -6.61 0.88
N GLU A 101 15.36 -7.50 1.73
CA GLU A 101 16.03 -7.12 2.96
C GLU A 101 16.90 -5.92 2.60
N THR A 102 16.47 -4.74 3.06
CA THR A 102 17.27 -3.55 2.93
C THR A 102 18.39 -3.74 3.95
N LYS A 103 19.44 -4.47 3.56
CA LYS A 103 20.73 -4.37 4.24
C LYS A 103 21.23 -2.95 3.97
N MET A 104 20.87 -2.04 4.87
CA MET A 104 21.62 -0.81 5.02
C MET A 104 22.99 -1.23 5.56
N ILE A 105 24.02 -0.96 4.75
CA ILE A 105 25.43 -0.98 5.15
C ILE A 105 25.70 0.35 5.84
#